data_AF-A0A5J5C9D4-F1
#
_entry.id   AF-A0A5J5C9D4-F1
#
_cell.length_a   1.000
_cell.length_b   1.000
_cell.length_c   1.000
_cell.angle_alpha   90.00
_cell.angle_beta   90.00
_cell.angle_gamma   90.00
#
_symmetry.space_group_name_H-M   'P 1'
#
loop_
_entity.id
_entity.type
_entity.pdbx_description
1 polymer ?
#
loop_
_entity_poly.entity_id
_entity_poly.type
_entity_poly.pdbx_seq_one_letter_code
_entity_poly.pdbx_strand_id
1 'polypeptide(L)'
;MILRVIDADRVRKLKLSSRPASVDALIEILKQQLELDCDFSLKYEDPDFDGKLTCLVDIEELPQKACVHISLTHDSSSLASTDTLSDVSSPERLSRWPPDKLASTIYGFKAYPSDKEIAMLAEALVRTHPCLKEAGSNSGWSGWKNSIKFKMGNYRTKMRRAGCQEVTVNAGKRSRKNPDNEPSHSNIKRPKRAEVNFLPNFPQGEDPSSLDQLRQAIVEEVKKTERNLPLISKMMQTTKYMMSTRDGPLFSMPFLFIYVRKSLNFSD
;
A
#
# COMPACT_ATOMS: atom_id res chain seq x y z
N MET A 1 10.48 3.27 24.75
CA MET A 1 10.24 4.26 23.67
C MET A 1 10.13 5.66 24.28
N ILE A 2 10.51 6.72 23.56
CA ILE A 2 10.32 8.11 24.01
C ILE A 2 9.25 8.76 23.14
N LEU A 3 8.19 9.26 23.78
CA LEU A 3 7.14 10.04 23.14
C LEU A 3 7.22 11.50 23.57
N ARG A 4 7.11 12.41 22.62
CA ARG A 4 6.82 13.82 22.89
C ARG A 4 5.34 14.01 22.63
N VAL A 5 4.58 14.19 23.70
CA VAL A 5 3.14 14.40 23.63
C VAL A 5 2.88 15.89 23.64
N ILE A 6 2.14 16.37 22.65
CA ILE A 6 1.80 17.77 22.47
C ILE A 6 0.29 17.88 22.66
N ASP A 7 -0.12 18.61 23.69
CA ASP A 7 -1.51 18.85 24.06
C ASP A 7 -1.74 20.35 24.09
N ALA A 8 -2.56 20.86 23.16
CA ALA A 8 -2.77 22.29 22.89
C ALA A 8 -1.46 23.09 22.76
N ASP A 9 -0.91 23.59 23.87
CA ASP A 9 0.34 24.36 23.97
C ASP A 9 1.38 23.73 24.93
N ARG A 10 1.07 22.57 25.52
CA ARG A 10 1.93 21.87 26.48
C ARG A 10 2.62 20.71 25.80
N VAL A 11 3.95 20.75 25.79
CA VAL A 11 4.78 19.64 25.33
C VAL A 11 5.30 18.86 26.53
N ARG A 12 4.92 17.58 26.64
CA ARG A 12 5.38 16.67 27.70
C ARG A 12 6.18 15.52 27.10
N LYS A 13 7.32 15.20 27.69
CA LYS A 13 8.14 14.06 27.28
C LYS A 13 7.81 12.85 28.14
N LEU A 14 7.33 11.79 27.52
CA LEU A 14 6.92 10.55 28.17
C LEU A 14 7.89 9.44 27.79
N LYS A 15 8.36 8.68 28.77
CA LYS A 15 9.26 7.54 28.55
C LYS A 15 8.49 6.27 28.88
N LEU A 16 8.13 5.53 27.83
CA LEU A 16 7.48 4.23 27.96
C LEU A 16 8.55 3.14 28.15
N SER A 17 8.33 2.25 29.10
CA SER A 17 9.20 1.11 29.42
C SER A 17 9.30 0.13 28.25
N SER A 18 8.19 -0.13 27.57
CA SER A 18 8.10 -0.96 26.36
C SER A 18 7.25 -0.27 25.28
N ARG A 19 7.19 -0.89 24.08
CA ARG A 19 6.26 -0.45 23.03
C ARG A 19 4.86 -0.97 23.39
N PRO A 20 3.80 -0.14 23.29
CA PRO A 20 2.43 -0.60 23.50
C PRO A 20 2.06 -1.72 22.53
N ALA A 21 1.14 -2.59 22.93
CA ALA A 21 0.67 -3.71 22.11
C ALA A 21 -0.29 -3.29 20.98
N SER A 22 -0.98 -2.16 21.14
CA SER A 22 -1.90 -1.59 20.15
C SER A 22 -2.01 -0.07 20.31
N VAL A 23 -2.63 0.60 19.33
CA VAL A 23 -2.93 2.04 19.41
C VAL A 23 -3.88 2.34 20.57
N ASP A 24 -4.86 1.48 20.83
CA ASP A 24 -5.78 1.64 21.97
C ASP A 24 -5.05 1.52 23.32
N ALA A 25 -4.12 0.57 23.43
CA ALA A 25 -3.28 0.44 24.63
C ALA A 25 -2.41 1.68 24.85
N LEU A 26 -1.95 2.33 23.78
CA LEU A 26 -1.23 3.61 23.88
C LEU A 26 -2.16 4.73 24.37
N ILE A 27 -3.40 4.80 23.87
CA ILE A 27 -4.40 5.78 24.31
C ILE A 27 -4.66 5.64 25.81
N GLU A 28 -4.86 4.41 26.31
CA GLU A 28 -5.10 4.16 27.74
C GLU A 28 -3.90 4.56 28.62
N ILE A 29 -2.67 4.25 28.18
CA ILE A 29 -1.46 4.69 28.89
C ILE A 29 -1.38 6.21 28.93
N LEU A 30 -1.73 6.89 27.83
CA LEU A 30 -1.72 8.35 27.76
C LEU A 30 -2.82 8.96 28.64
N LYS A 31 -4.02 8.37 28.68
CA LYS A 31 -5.09 8.78 29.62
C LYS A 31 -4.61 8.69 31.06
N GLN A 32 -4.02 7.56 31.45
CA GLN A 32 -3.54 7.34 32.81
C GLN A 32 -2.37 8.27 33.19
N GLN A 33 -1.43 8.51 32.28
CA GLN A 33 -0.24 9.33 32.57
C GLN A 33 -0.47 10.83 32.49
N LEU A 34 -1.47 11.26 31.72
CA LEU A 34 -1.82 12.67 31.55
C LEU A 34 -3.03 13.08 32.38
N GLU A 35 -3.61 12.14 33.15
CA GLU A 35 -4.82 12.33 33.97
C GLU A 35 -5.98 12.88 33.12
N LEU A 36 -6.18 12.31 31.93
CA LEU A 36 -7.25 12.70 31.01
C LEU A 36 -8.47 11.80 31.24
N ASP A 37 -9.55 12.38 31.77
CA ASP A 37 -10.84 11.69 31.99
C ASP A 37 -11.75 11.65 30.74
N CYS A 38 -11.26 12.14 29.60
CA CYS A 38 -12.03 12.29 28.36
C CYS A 38 -11.39 11.57 27.18
N ASP A 39 -12.23 11.25 26.19
CA ASP A 39 -11.76 10.75 24.90
C ASP A 39 -11.06 11.86 24.11
N PHE A 40 -10.00 11.48 23.41
CA PHE A 40 -9.20 12.39 22.61
C PHE A 40 -8.80 11.76 21.29
N SER A 41 -8.54 12.61 20.30
CA SER A 41 -7.96 12.17 19.03
C SER A 41 -6.43 12.22 19.09
N LEU A 42 -5.80 11.14 18.62
CA LEU A 42 -4.35 10.98 18.59
C LEU A 42 -3.84 11.10 17.14
N LYS A 43 -2.94 12.05 16.89
CA LYS A 43 -2.23 12.18 15.60
C LYS A 43 -0.74 12.09 15.84
N TYR A 44 0.01 11.40 14.99
CA TYR A 44 1.47 11.36 15.09
C TYR A 44 2.11 12.20 13.99
N GLU A 45 3.29 12.71 14.28
CA GLU A 45 4.14 13.37 13.31
C GLU A 45 4.94 12.31 12.54
N ASP A 46 4.63 12.14 11.26
CA ASP A 46 5.28 11.13 10.42
C ASP A 46 6.58 11.68 9.81
N PRO A 47 7.76 11.10 10.15
CA PRO A 47 9.05 11.52 9.58
C PRO A 47 9.12 11.35 8.05
N ASP A 48 8.39 10.38 7.51
CA ASP A 48 8.36 10.05 6.09
C ASP A 48 7.50 11.06 5.29
N PHE A 49 6.69 11.88 5.97
CA PHE A 49 5.80 12.90 5.39
C PHE A 49 6.15 14.34 5.81
N ASP A 50 7.44 14.65 5.97
CA ASP A 50 7.91 16.00 6.31
C ASP A 50 7.35 16.55 7.63
N GLY A 51 7.06 15.66 8.59
CA GLY A 51 6.55 16.07 9.91
C GLY A 51 5.08 16.50 9.87
N LYS A 52 4.31 15.99 8.92
CA LYS A 52 2.86 16.25 8.86
C LYS A 52 2.11 15.36 9.85
N LEU A 53 1.05 15.91 10.46
CA LEU A 53 0.16 15.19 11.36
C LEU A 53 -0.70 14.18 10.61
N THR A 54 -0.55 12.90 10.94
CA THR A 54 -1.30 11.78 10.36
C THR A 54 -1.95 10.94 11.45
N CYS A 55 -2.99 10.17 11.09
CA CYS A 55 -3.64 9.25 12.02
C CYS A 55 -2.75 8.02 12.24
N LEU A 56 -2.55 7.64 13.49
CA LEU A 56 -1.83 6.43 13.83
C LEU A 56 -2.74 5.21 13.67
N VAL A 57 -2.50 4.39 12.64
CA VAL A 57 -3.30 3.19 12.35
C VAL A 57 -2.64 1.94 12.92
N ASP A 58 -1.32 1.90 12.92
CA ASP A 58 -0.54 0.79 13.47
C ASP A 58 0.46 1.32 14.48
N ILE A 59 0.55 0.65 15.63
CA ILE A 59 1.53 1.00 16.65
C ILE A 59 2.95 0.83 16.11
N GLU A 60 3.19 -0.03 15.11
CA GLU A 60 4.49 -0.25 14.44
C GLU A 60 5.02 0.96 13.65
N GLU A 61 4.16 1.93 13.32
CA GLU A 61 4.56 3.15 12.61
C GLU A 61 5.33 4.13 13.51
N LEU A 62 5.18 4.03 14.84
CA LEU A 62 5.87 4.92 15.77
C LEU A 62 7.39 4.62 15.84
N PRO A 63 8.27 5.57 15.50
CA PRO A 63 9.70 5.40 15.71
C PRO A 63 10.07 5.37 17.21
N GLN A 64 11.31 4.97 17.53
CA GLN A 64 11.85 4.94 18.91
C GLN A 64 11.70 6.29 19.65
N LYS A 65 11.70 7.39 18.88
CA LYS A 65 11.44 8.76 19.29
C LYS A 65 10.36 9.34 18.38
N ALA A 66 9.15 9.55 18.89
CA ALA A 66 8.03 10.06 18.11
C ALA A 66 7.39 11.30 18.76
N CYS A 67 6.82 12.18 17.94
CA CYS A 67 5.98 13.28 18.37
C CYS A 67 4.51 12.93 18.10
N VAL A 68 3.67 13.12 19.10
CA VAL A 68 2.25 12.75 19.04
C VAL A 68 1.44 13.92 19.59
N HIS A 69 0.39 14.29 18.88
CA HIS A 69 -0.51 15.37 19.20
C HIS A 69 -1.83 14.81 19.69
N ILE A 70 -2.30 15.37 20.81
CA ILE A 70 -3.57 15.05 21.43
C ILE A 70 -4.50 16.24 21.22
N SER A 71 -5.74 15.98 20.83
CA SER A 71 -6.80 16.99 20.79
C SER A 71 -8.03 16.43 21.51
N LEU A 72 -8.39 17.05 22.63
CA LEU A 72 -9.55 16.68 23.44
C LEU A 72 -10.84 16.88 22.62
N THR A 73 -11.70 15.88 22.59
CA THR A 73 -13.07 16.02 22.06
C THR A 73 -13.98 16.37 23.22
N HIS A 74 -14.24 17.66 23.43
CA HIS A 74 -15.23 18.09 24.41
C HIS A 74 -16.63 17.90 23.83
N ASP A 75 -17.35 16.88 24.31
CA ASP A 75 -18.80 16.86 24.26
C ASP A 75 -19.31 17.94 25.23
N SER A 76 -19.73 19.09 24.71
CA SER A 76 -20.45 20.09 25.50
C SER A 76 -21.60 20.64 24.68
N SER A 77 -22.77 20.18 25.05
CA SER A 77 -24.09 20.59 24.58
C SER A 77 -24.35 22.09 24.77
N SER A 78 -24.91 22.70 23.71
CA SER A 78 -25.86 23.83 23.71
C SER A 78 -25.41 25.20 24.26
N LEU A 79 -25.16 26.18 23.37
CA LEU A 79 -26.07 27.28 23.01
C LEU A 79 -25.33 28.41 22.25
N ALA A 80 -25.99 28.90 21.21
CA ALA A 80 -25.89 30.24 20.60
C ALA A 80 -24.59 30.71 19.91
N SER A 81 -24.75 30.85 18.59
CA SER A 81 -24.33 31.99 17.74
C SER A 81 -22.87 32.15 17.29
N THR A 82 -22.73 31.91 15.99
CA THR A 82 -22.00 32.66 14.95
C THR A 82 -20.48 32.84 15.04
N ASP A 83 -19.85 32.54 13.90
CA ASP A 83 -18.47 32.85 13.47
C ASP A 83 -17.35 32.06 14.17
N THR A 84 -16.48 31.29 13.51
CA THR A 84 -15.97 31.32 12.13
C THR A 84 -15.56 29.89 11.74
N LEU A 85 -16.05 29.38 10.60
CA LEU A 85 -15.81 28.00 10.18
C LEU A 85 -14.49 27.86 9.40
N SER A 86 -13.45 27.43 10.10
CA SER A 86 -12.32 26.73 9.47
C SER A 86 -11.99 25.49 10.28
N ASP A 87 -12.71 24.40 10.06
CA ASP A 87 -12.17 23.09 10.42
C ASP A 87 -12.66 21.99 9.46
N VAL A 88 -11.80 21.70 8.48
CA VAL A 88 -11.99 20.66 7.48
C VAL A 88 -11.28 19.40 7.99
N SER A 89 -11.72 18.83 9.12
CA SER A 89 -11.25 17.51 9.61
C SER A 89 -12.02 16.95 10.83
N SER A 90 -13.36 17.00 10.84
CA SER A 90 -14.12 16.35 11.92
C SER A 90 -13.95 14.81 11.92
N PRO A 91 -13.57 14.22 13.07
CA PRO A 91 -13.32 12.77 13.23
C PRO A 91 -14.58 11.89 13.08
N GLU A 92 -15.78 12.47 13.13
CA GLU A 92 -17.05 11.77 12.88
C GLU A 92 -17.18 11.20 11.44
N ARG A 93 -16.46 11.75 10.46
CA ARG A 93 -16.41 11.17 9.10
C ARG A 93 -15.61 9.88 9.02
N LEU A 94 -14.75 9.61 10.01
CA LEU A 94 -13.85 8.45 10.01
C LEU A 94 -14.51 7.19 10.57
N SER A 95 -15.50 7.33 11.47
CA SER A 95 -16.20 6.19 12.10
C SER A 95 -17.30 5.57 11.22
N ARG A 96 -17.75 6.26 10.16
CA ARG A 96 -18.94 5.85 9.38
C ARG A 96 -18.65 5.00 8.14
N TRP A 97 -17.38 4.66 7.85
CA TRP A 97 -17.04 3.83 6.68
C TRP A 97 -15.85 2.90 6.95
N PRO A 98 -15.90 1.59 6.62
CA PRO A 98 -14.77 0.68 6.82
C PRO A 98 -13.58 1.15 5.99
N PRO A 99 -12.53 1.72 6.61
CA PRO A 99 -11.56 2.48 5.87
C PRO A 99 -10.82 1.59 4.86
N ASP A 100 -10.42 0.40 5.28
CA ASP A 100 -9.58 -0.50 4.48
C ASP A 100 -10.28 -1.06 3.25
N LYS A 101 -11.61 -1.25 3.31
CA LYS A 101 -12.37 -1.79 2.17
C LYS A 101 -12.33 -0.84 0.98
N LEU A 102 -12.45 0.48 1.18
CA LEU A 102 -12.43 1.42 0.06
C LEU A 102 -11.08 1.41 -0.67
N ALA A 103 -9.98 1.49 0.08
CA ALA A 103 -8.65 1.52 -0.50
C ALA A 103 -8.32 0.19 -1.18
N SER A 104 -8.70 -0.93 -0.56
CA SER A 104 -8.56 -2.27 -1.14
C SER A 104 -9.36 -2.42 -2.44
N THR A 105 -10.62 -1.98 -2.45
CA THR A 105 -11.46 -1.99 -3.66
C THR A 105 -10.85 -1.14 -4.77
N ILE A 106 -10.44 0.10 -4.48
CA ILE A 106 -9.79 0.96 -5.48
C ILE A 106 -8.49 0.32 -6.00
N TYR A 107 -7.68 -0.24 -5.10
CA TYR A 107 -6.44 -0.93 -5.45
C TYR A 107 -6.69 -2.13 -6.36
N GLY A 108 -7.76 -2.92 -6.11
CA GLY A 108 -8.15 -4.04 -6.95
C GLY A 108 -8.49 -3.66 -8.40
N PHE A 109 -8.89 -2.41 -8.63
CA PHE A 109 -9.00 -1.86 -9.99
C PHE A 109 -7.68 -1.27 -10.49
N LYS A 110 -6.99 -0.48 -9.65
CA LYS A 110 -5.76 0.22 -10.02
C LYS A 110 -4.95 0.63 -8.78
N ALA A 111 -3.71 0.18 -8.68
CA ALA A 111 -2.80 0.60 -7.60
C ALA A 111 -2.46 2.11 -7.65
N TYR A 112 -2.40 2.71 -8.84
CA TYR A 112 -2.06 4.12 -9.05
C TYR A 112 -3.16 4.87 -9.82
N PRO A 113 -4.30 5.18 -9.19
CA PRO A 113 -5.33 5.98 -9.82
C PRO A 113 -4.82 7.40 -10.08
N SER A 114 -5.16 7.91 -11.26
CA SER A 114 -4.88 9.28 -11.69
C SER A 114 -5.72 10.29 -10.89
N ASP A 115 -5.29 11.55 -10.89
CA ASP A 115 -6.01 12.62 -10.20
C ASP A 115 -7.47 12.77 -10.65
N LYS A 116 -7.74 12.52 -11.95
CA LYS A 116 -9.09 12.53 -12.54
C LYS A 116 -9.92 11.36 -12.03
N GLU A 117 -9.36 10.15 -11.98
CA GLU A 117 -10.05 8.96 -11.44
C GLU A 117 -10.38 9.14 -9.96
N ILE A 118 -9.48 9.74 -9.18
CA ILE A 118 -9.73 10.04 -7.77
C ILE A 118 -10.82 11.10 -7.61
N ALA A 119 -10.83 12.13 -8.46
CA ALA A 119 -11.90 13.14 -8.46
C ALA A 119 -13.27 12.53 -8.78
N MET A 120 -13.36 11.68 -9.80
CA MET A 120 -14.60 10.97 -10.15
C MET A 120 -15.09 10.08 -9.00
N LEU A 121 -14.17 9.39 -8.30
CA LEU A 121 -14.50 8.59 -7.12
C LEU A 121 -15.03 9.46 -5.97
N ALA A 122 -14.39 10.59 -5.68
CA ALA A 122 -14.81 11.51 -4.64
C ALA A 122 -16.20 12.12 -4.93
N GLU A 123 -16.44 12.52 -6.17
CA GLU A 123 -17.73 13.02 -6.62
C GLU A 123 -18.81 11.94 -6.52
N ALA A 124 -18.54 10.73 -7.04
CA ALA A 124 -19.48 9.61 -6.96
C ALA A 124 -19.80 9.24 -5.50
N LEU A 125 -18.80 9.27 -4.61
CA LEU A 125 -18.94 9.00 -3.19
C LEU A 125 -19.90 10.00 -2.51
N VAL A 126 -19.73 11.29 -2.77
CA VAL A 126 -20.62 12.33 -2.21
C VAL A 126 -22.00 12.27 -2.84
N ARG A 127 -22.11 11.90 -4.13
CA ARG A 127 -23.40 11.71 -4.79
C ARG A 127 -24.17 10.52 -4.22
N THR A 128 -23.51 9.40 -3.89
CA THR A 128 -24.17 8.24 -3.27
C THR A 128 -24.46 8.47 -1.79
N HIS A 129 -23.66 9.28 -1.12
CA HIS A 129 -23.84 9.64 0.29
C HIS A 129 -23.87 11.16 0.46
N PRO A 130 -25.02 11.81 0.19
CA PRO A 130 -25.14 13.27 0.28
C PRO A 130 -24.75 13.87 1.64
N CYS A 131 -24.86 13.08 2.72
CA CYS A 131 -24.40 13.47 4.06
C CYS A 131 -22.89 13.71 4.17
N LEU A 132 -22.10 13.22 3.21
CA LEU A 132 -20.66 13.46 3.12
C LEU A 132 -20.32 14.76 2.40
N LYS A 133 -21.29 15.49 1.85
CA LYS A 133 -21.01 16.75 1.16
C LYS A 133 -20.35 17.77 2.10
N GLU A 134 -19.25 18.37 1.67
CA GLU A 134 -18.56 19.42 2.42
C GLU A 134 -19.31 20.75 2.27
N ALA A 135 -19.71 21.36 3.39
CA ALA A 135 -20.28 22.70 3.40
C ALA A 135 -19.18 23.74 3.09
N GLY A 136 -19.48 24.72 2.25
CA GLY A 136 -18.54 25.80 1.90
C GLY A 136 -17.53 25.49 0.78
N SER A 137 -17.51 24.28 0.23
CA SER A 137 -16.72 23.96 -0.97
C SER A 137 -17.58 24.08 -2.23
N ASN A 138 -17.07 24.74 -3.28
CA ASN A 138 -17.76 24.88 -4.57
C ASN A 138 -18.10 23.52 -5.21
N SER A 139 -17.34 22.46 -4.93
CA SER A 139 -17.62 21.11 -5.44
C SER A 139 -18.30 20.21 -4.40
N GLY A 140 -18.06 20.45 -3.11
CA GLY A 140 -18.58 19.64 -2.01
C GLY A 140 -17.88 18.27 -1.83
N TRP A 141 -16.87 17.95 -2.64
CA TRP A 141 -16.11 16.68 -2.58
C TRP A 141 -14.58 16.85 -2.65
N SER A 142 -14.09 18.10 -2.63
CA SER A 142 -12.66 18.42 -2.72
C SER A 142 -11.81 17.81 -1.60
N GLY A 143 -12.26 17.84 -0.34
CA GLY A 143 -11.51 17.23 0.76
C GLY A 143 -11.51 15.71 0.67
N TRP A 144 -12.62 15.10 0.24
CA TRP A 144 -12.67 13.66 -0.06
C TRP A 144 -11.64 13.21 -1.09
N LYS A 145 -11.40 14.02 -2.15
CA LYS A 145 -10.34 13.74 -3.13
C LYS A 145 -8.97 13.62 -2.46
N ASN A 146 -8.65 14.51 -1.52
CA ASN A 146 -7.40 14.46 -0.77
C ASN A 146 -7.36 13.26 0.18
N SER A 147 -8.44 13.01 0.93
CA SER A 147 -8.52 11.85 1.83
C SER A 147 -8.32 10.53 1.09
N ILE A 148 -8.91 10.36 -0.10
CA ILE A 148 -8.73 9.17 -0.94
C ILE A 148 -7.26 9.05 -1.40
N LYS A 149 -6.61 10.16 -1.78
CA LYS A 149 -5.17 10.15 -2.14
C LYS A 149 -4.29 9.66 -0.99
N PHE A 150 -4.48 10.22 0.22
CA PHE A 150 -3.71 9.84 1.40
C PHE A 150 -3.89 8.36 1.70
N LYS A 151 -5.14 7.91 1.68
CA LYS A 151 -5.50 6.53 1.97
C LYS A 151 -4.93 5.53 0.97
N MET A 152 -4.95 5.86 -0.32
CA MET A 152 -4.28 5.08 -1.36
C MET A 152 -2.75 5.10 -1.19
N GLY A 153 -2.18 6.20 -0.66
CA GLY A 153 -0.78 6.26 -0.24
C GLY A 153 -0.46 5.20 0.81
N ASN A 154 -1.17 5.23 1.93
CA ASN A 154 -0.96 4.31 3.06
C ASN A 154 -1.19 2.85 2.65
N TYR A 155 -2.26 2.59 1.88
CA TYR A 155 -2.54 1.24 1.40
C TYR A 155 -1.45 0.70 0.48
N ARG A 156 -0.89 1.52 -0.43
CA ARG A 156 0.27 1.11 -1.24
C ARG A 156 1.51 0.82 -0.40
N THR A 157 1.75 1.60 0.66
CA THR A 157 2.85 1.33 1.60
C THR A 157 2.65 -0.02 2.29
N LYS A 158 1.42 -0.32 2.74
CA LYS A 158 1.06 -1.62 3.31
C LYS A 158 1.29 -2.77 2.32
N MET A 159 0.81 -2.63 1.09
CA MET A 159 1.00 -3.65 0.04
C MET A 159 2.48 -3.83 -0.33
N ARG A 160 3.28 -2.77 -0.28
CA ARG A 160 4.73 -2.86 -0.50
C ARG A 160 5.42 -3.65 0.61
N ARG A 161 5.09 -3.39 1.88
CA ARG A 161 5.63 -4.14 3.03
C ARG A 161 5.25 -5.61 2.96
N ALA A 162 4.07 -5.93 2.43
CA ALA A 162 3.63 -7.30 2.16
C ALA A 162 4.32 -7.95 0.94
N GLY A 163 5.23 -7.25 0.25
CA GLY A 163 5.99 -7.80 -0.87
C GLY A 163 5.27 -7.75 -2.23
N CYS A 164 4.20 -6.96 -2.39
CA CYS A 164 3.46 -6.91 -3.65
C CYS A 164 4.27 -6.21 -4.76
N GLN A 165 4.72 -7.01 -5.74
CA GLN A 165 5.60 -6.59 -6.83
C GLN A 165 5.13 -5.32 -7.57
N GLU A 166 3.81 -5.18 -7.78
CA GLU A 166 3.16 -4.04 -8.46
C GLU A 166 3.50 -2.67 -7.81
N VAL A 167 3.70 -2.63 -6.49
CA VAL A 167 4.04 -1.40 -5.75
C VAL A 167 5.50 -1.36 -5.27
N THR A 168 6.20 -2.49 -5.30
CA THR A 168 7.62 -2.61 -4.93
C THR A 168 8.54 -1.98 -5.96
N VAL A 169 8.23 -2.09 -7.27
CA VAL A 169 9.03 -1.47 -8.35
C VAL A 169 9.15 0.05 -8.22
N ASN A 170 8.20 0.70 -7.54
CA ASN A 170 8.17 2.14 -7.30
C ASN A 170 8.72 2.54 -5.93
N ALA A 171 9.37 1.63 -5.19
CA ALA A 171 9.94 1.88 -3.87
C ALA A 171 11.18 2.78 -3.95
N GLY A 172 11.95 2.68 -5.03
CA GLY A 172 13.12 3.52 -5.31
C GLY A 172 12.69 4.89 -5.82
N LYS A 173 12.44 5.83 -4.91
CA LYS A 173 12.30 7.24 -5.30
C LYS A 173 13.54 8.01 -4.85
N ARG A 174 14.19 8.63 -5.84
CA ARG A 174 14.87 9.90 -5.64
C ARG A 174 13.89 10.87 -4.97
N SER A 175 14.24 11.32 -3.78
CA SER A 175 13.43 12.23 -2.95
C SER A 175 14.20 13.53 -2.74
N ARG A 176 13.52 14.61 -2.39
CA ARG A 176 14.18 15.85 -1.95
C ARG A 176 15.17 15.59 -0.79
N LYS A 177 14.91 14.57 0.04
CA LYS A 177 15.77 14.14 1.15
C LYS A 177 16.80 13.07 0.78
N ASN A 178 16.60 12.36 -0.34
CA ASN A 178 17.54 11.36 -0.88
C ASN A 178 17.77 11.64 -2.37
N PRO A 179 18.53 12.72 -2.67
CA PRO A 179 18.76 13.14 -4.04
C PRO A 179 19.71 12.21 -4.80
N ASP A 180 20.43 11.31 -4.12
CA ASP A 180 21.39 10.41 -4.78
C ASP A 180 20.80 9.04 -5.16
N ASN A 181 19.56 8.76 -4.77
CA ASN A 181 18.86 7.55 -5.19
C ASN A 181 18.54 7.54 -6.68
N GLU A 182 18.50 6.35 -7.28
CA GLU A 182 18.10 6.17 -8.67
C GLU A 182 16.70 6.76 -8.94
N PRO A 183 16.51 7.47 -10.07
CA PRO A 183 15.19 7.90 -10.50
C PRO A 183 14.29 6.69 -10.74
N SER A 184 13.00 6.81 -10.40
CA SER A 184 12.02 5.72 -10.51
C SER A 184 11.78 5.20 -11.94
N HIS A 185 12.46 5.75 -12.94
CA HIS A 185 12.33 5.41 -14.36
C HIS A 185 13.65 4.97 -15.00
N SER A 186 14.77 4.91 -14.26
CA SER A 186 16.09 4.62 -14.83
C SER A 186 16.19 3.24 -15.49
N ASN A 187 15.41 2.27 -15.00
CA ASN A 187 15.42 0.88 -15.48
C ASN A 187 14.11 0.44 -16.16
N ILE A 188 13.22 1.38 -16.49
CA ILE A 188 11.91 1.06 -17.10
C ILE A 188 12.00 1.25 -18.62
N LYS A 189 12.16 0.13 -19.35
CA LYS A 189 12.12 0.09 -20.82
C LYS A 189 10.74 0.53 -21.31
N ARG A 190 10.68 1.56 -22.16
CA ARG A 190 9.41 2.04 -22.73
C ARG A 190 8.80 0.99 -23.66
N PRO A 191 7.49 0.75 -23.60
CA PRO A 191 6.82 -0.13 -24.56
C PRO A 191 6.91 0.46 -25.97
N LYS A 192 7.26 -0.37 -26.96
CA LYS A 192 7.10 -0.01 -28.38
C LYS A 192 5.64 -0.14 -28.80
N ARG A 193 5.30 0.48 -29.92
CA ARG A 193 3.93 0.53 -30.46
C ARG A 193 3.40 -0.89 -30.73
N ALA A 194 2.15 -1.16 -30.33
CA ALA A 194 1.46 -2.48 -30.39
C ALA A 194 1.87 -3.53 -29.33
N GLU A 195 2.57 -3.13 -28.26
CA GLU A 195 2.90 -4.03 -27.16
C GLU A 195 1.82 -4.01 -26.07
N VAL A 196 1.12 -5.13 -25.91
CA VAL A 196 0.24 -5.37 -24.75
C VAL A 196 1.09 -6.00 -23.65
N ASN A 197 1.55 -5.20 -22.69
CA ASN A 197 2.38 -5.64 -21.56
C ASN A 197 1.57 -6.36 -20.48
N PHE A 198 0.93 -7.49 -20.80
CA PHE A 198 0.43 -8.38 -19.76
C PHE A 198 1.47 -9.46 -19.48
N LEU A 199 2.35 -9.18 -18.51
CA LEU A 199 3.33 -10.12 -17.97
C LEU A 199 2.81 -10.55 -16.59
N PRO A 200 2.36 -11.81 -16.40
CA PRO A 200 2.08 -12.34 -15.08
C PRO A 200 3.33 -12.25 -14.19
N ASN A 201 3.18 -11.88 -12.92
CA ASN A 201 4.28 -11.91 -11.97
C ASN A 201 4.83 -13.33 -11.82
N PHE A 202 6.15 -13.46 -11.61
CA PHE A 202 6.74 -14.74 -11.25
C PHE A 202 6.16 -15.26 -9.93
N PRO A 203 6.12 -16.60 -9.75
CA PRO A 203 5.78 -17.19 -8.46
C PRO A 203 6.67 -16.63 -7.35
N GLN A 204 6.14 -16.58 -6.13
CA GLN A 204 6.84 -16.01 -4.98
C GLN A 204 8.16 -16.75 -4.73
N GLY A 205 9.29 -16.02 -4.79
CA GLY A 205 10.64 -16.55 -4.59
C GLY A 205 11.37 -16.99 -5.86
N GLU A 206 10.73 -16.94 -7.02
CA GLU A 206 11.32 -17.31 -8.31
C GLU A 206 11.84 -16.06 -9.04
N ASP A 207 13.06 -16.15 -9.57
CA ASP A 207 13.69 -15.12 -10.39
C ASP A 207 14.03 -15.67 -11.79
N PRO A 208 14.41 -14.82 -12.77
CA PRO A 208 14.74 -15.28 -14.11
C PRO A 208 15.85 -16.34 -14.16
N SER A 209 16.79 -16.29 -13.22
CA SER A 209 17.93 -17.22 -13.17
C SER A 209 17.50 -18.59 -12.66
N SER A 210 16.71 -18.62 -11.59
CA SER A 210 16.15 -19.84 -10.99
C SER A 210 15.25 -20.57 -11.99
N LEU A 211 14.43 -19.82 -12.72
CA LEU A 211 13.57 -20.38 -13.73
C LEU A 211 14.36 -20.91 -14.96
N ASP A 212 15.50 -20.32 -15.34
CA ASP A 212 16.36 -20.87 -16.40
C ASP A 212 17.10 -22.14 -15.93
N GLN A 213 17.51 -22.20 -14.65
CA GLN A 213 18.02 -23.44 -14.06
C GLN A 213 16.96 -24.54 -14.10
N LEU A 214 15.71 -24.21 -13.78
CA LEU A 214 14.59 -25.13 -13.87
C LEU A 214 14.36 -25.61 -15.31
N ARG A 215 14.50 -24.72 -16.29
CA ARG A 215 14.44 -25.05 -17.73
C ARG A 215 15.55 -26.02 -18.15
N GLN A 216 16.79 -25.76 -17.74
CA GLN A 216 17.92 -26.65 -18.03
C GLN A 216 17.71 -28.03 -17.38
N ALA A 217 17.20 -28.07 -16.15
CA ALA A 217 16.89 -29.31 -15.47
C ALA A 217 15.75 -30.11 -16.14
N ILE A 218 14.74 -29.47 -16.73
CA ILE A 218 13.73 -30.16 -17.57
C ILE A 218 14.39 -30.82 -18.79
N VAL A 219 15.31 -30.11 -19.47
CA VAL A 219 16.01 -30.64 -20.65
C VAL A 219 16.83 -31.87 -20.28
N GLU A 220 17.55 -31.83 -19.16
CA GLU A 220 18.33 -32.97 -18.69
C GLU A 220 17.44 -34.14 -18.23
N GLU A 221 16.31 -33.87 -17.56
CA GLU A 221 15.39 -34.91 -17.12
C GLU A 221 14.73 -35.65 -18.30
N VAL A 222 14.40 -34.94 -19.38
CA VAL A 222 13.81 -35.54 -20.60
C VAL A 222 14.82 -36.40 -21.36
N LYS A 223 16.13 -36.11 -21.25
CA LYS A 223 17.20 -36.92 -21.87
C LYS A 223 17.42 -38.26 -21.17
N LYS A 224 16.97 -38.43 -19.93
CA LYS A 224 17.14 -39.69 -19.18
C LYS A 224 16.35 -40.83 -19.82
N THR A 225 16.90 -42.04 -19.69
CA THR A 225 16.25 -43.28 -20.14
C THR A 225 14.99 -43.57 -19.30
N GLU A 226 15.09 -43.38 -17.99
CA GLU A 226 13.96 -43.38 -17.05
C GLU A 226 13.61 -41.94 -16.68
N ARG A 227 12.44 -41.47 -17.13
CA ARG A 227 12.01 -40.08 -16.96
C ARG A 227 11.04 -39.94 -15.80
N ASN A 228 11.26 -38.97 -14.92
CA ASN A 228 10.31 -38.64 -13.88
C ASN A 228 9.20 -37.70 -14.40
N LEU A 229 8.14 -38.28 -14.97
CA LEU A 229 7.01 -37.51 -15.55
C LEU A 229 6.33 -36.55 -14.56
N PRO A 230 6.07 -36.93 -13.29
CA PRO A 230 5.53 -36.01 -12.30
C PRO A 230 6.43 -34.79 -12.05
N LEU A 231 7.74 -35.01 -11.96
CA LEU A 231 8.72 -33.93 -11.75
C LEU A 231 8.78 -32.99 -12.97
N ILE A 232 8.84 -33.55 -14.18
CA ILE A 232 8.83 -32.77 -15.43
C ILE A 232 7.57 -31.90 -15.51
N SER A 233 6.39 -32.48 -15.24
CA SER A 233 5.12 -31.75 -15.28
C SER A 233 5.10 -30.60 -14.28
N LYS A 234 5.56 -30.85 -13.04
CA LYS A 234 5.66 -29.82 -12.00
C LYS A 234 6.59 -28.68 -12.42
N MET A 235 7.78 -29.00 -12.93
CA MET A 235 8.76 -28.00 -13.40
C MET A 235 8.25 -27.23 -14.61
N MET A 236 7.50 -27.87 -15.51
CA MET A 236 6.85 -27.22 -16.65
C MET A 236 5.76 -26.23 -16.22
N GLN A 237 4.98 -26.56 -15.19
CA GLN A 237 3.97 -25.64 -14.65
C GLN A 237 4.61 -24.38 -14.06
N THR A 238 5.73 -24.53 -13.33
CA THR A 238 6.48 -23.41 -12.78
C THR A 238 7.20 -22.59 -13.85
N THR A 239 7.72 -23.21 -14.92
CA THR A 239 8.40 -22.47 -16.01
C THR A 239 7.45 -21.81 -17.01
N LYS A 240 6.14 -22.09 -16.97
CA LYS A 240 5.14 -21.46 -17.86
C LYS A 240 5.16 -19.93 -17.80
N TYR A 241 5.54 -19.36 -16.66
CA TYR A 241 5.64 -17.91 -16.46
C TYR A 241 6.83 -17.26 -17.20
N MET A 242 7.87 -18.03 -17.56
CA MET A 242 9.00 -17.53 -18.38
C MET A 242 8.60 -17.22 -19.83
N MET A 243 7.58 -17.90 -20.38
CA MET A 243 7.18 -17.76 -21.79
C MET A 243 6.60 -16.38 -22.12
N SER A 244 6.41 -15.52 -21.13
CA SER A 244 5.90 -14.16 -21.30
C SER A 244 7.01 -13.10 -21.31
N THR A 245 8.18 -13.36 -20.72
CA THR A 245 9.28 -12.37 -20.59
C THR A 245 10.23 -12.33 -21.78
N ARG A 246 10.46 -11.11 -22.27
CA ARG A 246 11.04 -10.75 -23.57
C ARG A 246 12.51 -11.02 -23.84
N ASP A 247 13.35 -11.18 -22.83
CA ASP A 247 14.79 -10.93 -23.00
C ASP A 247 15.67 -12.13 -22.54
N GLY A 248 15.25 -13.36 -22.86
CA GLY A 248 16.07 -14.58 -22.76
C GLY A 248 16.16 -15.30 -24.11
N PRO A 249 17.19 -16.14 -24.37
CA PRO A 249 17.47 -16.76 -25.67
C PRO A 249 16.44 -17.86 -26.01
N LEU A 250 15.16 -17.49 -26.16
CA LEU A 250 14.04 -18.42 -26.16
C LEU A 250 13.13 -18.26 -27.39
N PHE A 251 13.73 -18.12 -28.57
CA PHE A 251 13.04 -18.50 -29.81
C PHE A 251 12.91 -20.05 -29.96
N SER A 252 13.38 -20.82 -28.97
CA SER A 252 13.42 -22.29 -28.97
C SER A 252 12.39 -22.98 -28.05
N MET A 253 11.67 -22.23 -27.19
CA MET A 253 10.74 -22.83 -26.22
C MET A 253 9.33 -23.20 -26.70
N PRO A 254 8.76 -22.62 -27.78
CA PRO A 254 7.54 -23.20 -28.36
C PRO A 254 7.82 -24.65 -28.77
N PHE A 255 9.01 -24.90 -29.34
CA PHE A 255 9.42 -26.22 -29.79
C PHE A 255 9.68 -27.18 -28.64
N LEU A 256 10.30 -26.77 -27.53
CA LEU A 256 10.52 -27.68 -26.40
C LEU A 256 9.18 -28.06 -25.71
N PHE A 257 8.27 -27.12 -25.50
CA PHE A 257 6.95 -27.42 -24.92
C PHE A 257 6.14 -28.34 -25.86
N ILE A 258 6.13 -28.04 -27.17
CA ILE A 258 5.47 -28.88 -28.18
C ILE A 258 6.14 -30.27 -28.26
N TYR A 259 7.47 -30.33 -28.23
CA TYR A 259 8.25 -31.57 -28.33
C TYR A 259 8.05 -32.45 -27.10
N VAL A 260 8.08 -31.88 -25.90
CA VAL A 260 7.84 -32.63 -24.65
C VAL A 260 6.38 -33.08 -24.57
N ARG A 261 5.42 -32.21 -24.93
CA ARG A 261 3.99 -32.58 -24.95
C ARG A 261 3.68 -33.68 -25.99
N LYS A 262 4.30 -33.61 -27.18
CA LYS A 262 4.23 -34.67 -28.21
C LYS A 262 4.95 -35.95 -27.79
N SER A 263 6.10 -35.86 -27.13
CA SER A 263 6.89 -37.04 -26.73
C SER A 263 6.31 -37.77 -25.52
N LEU A 264 5.49 -37.09 -24.71
CA LEU A 264 4.97 -37.62 -23.46
C LEU A 264 3.45 -37.88 -23.45
N ASN A 265 2.74 -37.68 -24.57
CA ASN A 265 1.28 -37.91 -24.68
C ASN A 265 0.45 -37.28 -23.56
N PHE A 266 0.80 -36.07 -23.11
CA PHE A 266 -0.06 -35.34 -22.17
C PHE A 266 -1.33 -34.87 -22.90
N SER A 267 -2.48 -35.49 -22.60
CA SER A 267 -3.80 -35.04 -23.05
C SER A 267 -4.16 -33.68 -22.42
N ASP A 268 -4.93 -32.89 -23.16
CA ASP A 268 -5.34 -31.52 -22.82
C ASP A 268 -6.18 -31.38 -21.54
#